data_AF-A0A8H5LPI3-F1
#
_entry.id   AF-A0A8H5LPI3-F1
#
_cell.length_a   1.000
_cell.length_b   1.000
_cell.length_c   1.000
_cell.angle_alpha   90.00
_cell.angle_beta   90.00
_cell.angle_gamma   90.00
#
_symmetry.space_group_name_H-M   'P 1'
#
loop_
_entity.id
_entity.type
_entity.pdbx_description
1 polymer ?
#
loop_
_entity_poly.entity_id
_entity_poly.type
_entity_poly.pdbx_seq_one_letter_code
_entity_poly.pdbx_strand_id
1 'polypeptide(L)'
;MTDREIESDLEKNKMVCKMVLLGLGKSGKSTIAKQMRILLQDSFSEEERKTFREAIYNNVLESAQAILAAILKTGLVYPDQTVADQITNYRIDNNTGSVLSSEITQAIVNFWQEPIVATVLNEHQNDFYLMDNAHYFLSEATRIGLPDYIPTNADILCQRSERRKWIHCFEGVTSIIFCAAISDYDQVLSEEASQNRLNESLMLFEGIINSPWFLRTSIILFLTKVDVFKRKLPHVSLERYFPGYTGGNDIEKASKFIIWEYVRRNRARLSLSTPDASNRNPQHQIGLPGTARDSISEHAQGHQNVLITTPTLSSSFPSGMQPVSALII
;
A
#
# COMPACT_ATOMS: atom_id res chain seq x y z
N MET A 1 16.17 21.70 -18.91
CA MET A 1 14.89 21.11 -19.34
C MET A 1 14.29 21.99 -20.41
N THR A 2 13.97 21.40 -21.55
CA THR A 2 13.22 21.98 -22.66
C THR A 2 11.76 21.58 -22.54
N ASP A 3 10.85 22.38 -23.10
CA ASP A 3 9.39 22.16 -22.94
C ASP A 3 8.93 20.76 -23.41
N ARG A 4 9.65 20.16 -24.38
CA ARG A 4 9.39 18.79 -24.87
C ARG A 4 9.68 17.69 -23.84
N GLU A 5 10.67 17.89 -22.98
CA GLU A 5 10.99 16.94 -21.90
C GLU A 5 9.88 16.98 -20.83
N ILE A 6 9.41 18.19 -20.51
CA ILE A 6 8.31 18.42 -19.57
C ILE A 6 7.00 17.82 -20.10
N GLU A 7 6.68 18.02 -21.39
CA GLU A 7 5.51 17.41 -22.04
C GLU A 7 5.57 15.87 -22.02
N SER A 8 6.74 15.29 -22.31
CA SER A 8 6.96 13.83 -22.27
C SER A 8 6.77 13.24 -20.88
N ASP A 9 7.29 13.90 -19.84
CA ASP A 9 7.14 13.44 -18.46
C ASP A 9 5.73 13.68 -17.92
N LEU A 10 5.00 14.70 -18.41
CA LEU A 10 3.58 14.89 -18.16
C LEU A 10 2.73 13.79 -18.82
N GLU A 11 3.06 13.34 -20.03
CA GLU A 11 2.37 12.21 -20.69
C GLU A 11 2.63 10.87 -20.00
N LYS A 12 3.88 10.61 -19.58
CA LYS A 12 4.19 9.42 -18.76
C LYS A 12 3.47 9.45 -17.41
N ASN A 13 3.41 10.59 -16.74
CA ASN A 13 2.66 10.73 -15.48
C ASN A 13 1.13 10.61 -15.68
N LYS A 14 0.60 11.02 -16.84
CA LYS A 14 -0.82 10.78 -17.21
C LYS A 14 -1.16 9.30 -17.35
N MET A 15 -0.19 8.42 -17.64
CA MET A 15 -0.40 6.98 -17.86
C MET A 15 -0.36 6.13 -16.58
N VAL A 16 -0.20 6.74 -15.41
CA VAL A 16 -0.05 6.06 -14.11
C VAL A 16 -1.37 6.05 -13.32
N CYS A 17 -1.92 4.86 -13.08
CA CYS A 17 -3.06 4.69 -12.20
C CYS A 17 -2.60 4.68 -10.72
N LYS A 18 -2.88 5.77 -9.98
CA LYS A 18 -2.60 5.88 -8.53
C LYS A 18 -3.81 5.38 -7.73
N MET A 19 -3.63 4.33 -6.94
CA MET A 19 -4.71 3.70 -6.17
C MET A 19 -4.53 3.86 -4.65
N VAL A 20 -5.63 4.06 -3.93
CA VAL A 20 -5.62 4.13 -2.45
C VAL A 20 -6.64 3.17 -1.85
N LEU A 21 -6.20 2.31 -0.93
CA LEU A 21 -7.09 1.40 -0.21
C LEU A 21 -7.58 2.05 1.09
N LEU A 22 -8.90 2.23 1.18
CA LEU A 22 -9.60 2.82 2.32
C LEU A 22 -10.59 1.83 2.96
N GLY A 23 -11.11 2.19 4.13
CA GLY A 23 -12.10 1.42 4.90
C GLY A 23 -11.70 1.21 6.36
N LEU A 24 -12.57 0.56 7.15
CA LEU A 24 -12.37 0.36 8.59
C LEU A 24 -11.18 -0.53 8.96
N GLY A 25 -10.72 -0.43 10.21
CA GLY A 25 -9.72 -1.35 10.78
C GLY A 25 -10.17 -2.81 10.66
N LYS A 26 -9.25 -3.72 10.29
CA LYS A 26 -9.54 -5.15 10.00
C LYS A 26 -10.55 -5.40 8.86
N SER A 27 -10.76 -4.46 7.93
CA SER A 27 -11.64 -4.65 6.76
C SER A 27 -11.04 -5.44 5.58
N GLY A 28 -9.81 -5.96 5.71
CA GLY A 28 -9.15 -6.77 4.67
C GLY A 28 -8.21 -6.01 3.73
N LYS A 29 -8.03 -4.68 3.89
CA LYS A 29 -7.08 -3.87 3.10
C LYS A 29 -5.71 -4.51 2.92
N SER A 30 -5.06 -4.95 4.01
CA SER A 30 -3.73 -5.57 3.96
C SER A 30 -3.73 -6.90 3.19
N THR A 31 -4.86 -7.60 3.14
CA THR A 31 -5.02 -8.83 2.35
C THR A 31 -5.15 -8.50 0.87
N ILE A 32 -5.96 -7.50 0.50
CA ILE A 32 -6.02 -6.99 -0.88
C ILE A 32 -4.66 -6.45 -1.31
N ALA A 33 -3.95 -5.73 -0.45
CA ALA A 33 -2.60 -5.28 -0.74
C ALA A 33 -1.65 -6.43 -1.02
N LYS A 34 -1.56 -7.42 -0.13
CA LYS A 34 -0.75 -8.64 -0.39
C LYS A 34 -1.14 -9.33 -1.69
N GLN A 35 -2.44 -9.37 -2.03
CA GLN A 35 -2.93 -9.93 -3.28
C GLN A 35 -2.53 -9.10 -4.51
N MET A 36 -2.67 -7.78 -4.49
CA MET A 36 -2.19 -6.89 -5.55
C MET A 36 -0.68 -7.01 -5.72
N ARG A 37 0.07 -7.09 -4.62
CA ARG A 37 1.52 -7.36 -4.65
C ARG A 37 1.86 -8.68 -5.33
N ILE A 38 1.10 -9.76 -5.10
CA ILE A 38 1.26 -11.04 -5.80
C ILE A 38 0.90 -10.91 -7.28
N LEU A 39 -0.19 -10.20 -7.62
CA LEU A 39 -0.56 -9.96 -9.04
C LEU A 39 0.52 -9.19 -9.81
N LEU A 40 1.18 -8.25 -9.15
CA LEU A 40 2.23 -7.42 -9.73
C LEU A 40 3.59 -8.15 -9.84
N GLN A 41 3.67 -9.44 -9.48
CA GLN A 41 4.90 -10.22 -9.65
C GLN A 41 5.19 -10.57 -11.12
N ASP A 42 4.17 -10.60 -11.99
CA ASP A 42 4.33 -10.95 -13.40
C ASP A 42 4.05 -9.78 -14.36
N SER A 43 4.01 -8.54 -13.87
CA SER A 43 3.48 -7.38 -14.63
C SER A 43 4.50 -6.34 -15.10
N PHE A 44 5.75 -6.36 -14.62
CA PHE A 44 6.75 -5.33 -14.96
C PHE A 44 7.71 -5.79 -16.05
N SER A 45 7.87 -4.98 -17.09
CA SER A 45 8.95 -5.10 -18.09
C SER A 45 10.33 -4.87 -17.46
N GLU A 46 11.40 -5.25 -18.17
CA GLU A 46 12.77 -5.03 -17.70
C GLU A 46 13.11 -3.53 -17.65
N GLU A 47 12.56 -2.77 -18.59
CA GLU A 47 12.63 -1.31 -18.71
C GLU A 47 11.99 -0.63 -17.51
N GLU A 48 10.78 -1.05 -17.10
CA GLU A 48 10.09 -0.54 -15.92
C GLU A 48 10.82 -0.92 -14.63
N ARG A 49 11.31 -2.16 -14.51
CA ARG A 49 12.11 -2.60 -13.36
C ARG A 49 13.32 -1.69 -13.12
N LYS A 50 14.01 -1.26 -14.18
CA LYS A 50 15.16 -0.35 -14.09
C LYS A 50 14.80 1.01 -13.47
N THR A 51 13.56 1.48 -13.60
CA THR A 51 13.13 2.77 -12.99
C THR A 51 13.12 2.75 -11.46
N PHE A 52 12.93 1.59 -10.84
CA PHE A 52 12.92 1.44 -9.37
C PHE A 52 14.31 1.32 -8.76
N ARG A 53 15.36 1.17 -9.59
CA ARG A 53 16.73 0.88 -9.17
C ARG A 53 17.26 1.91 -8.15
N GLU A 54 17.09 3.21 -8.43
CA GLU A 54 17.52 4.30 -7.54
C GLU A 54 16.81 4.29 -6.18
N ALA A 55 15.50 4.05 -6.16
CA ALA A 55 14.74 3.98 -4.91
C ALA A 55 15.16 2.77 -4.05
N ILE A 56 15.46 1.63 -4.66
CA ILE A 56 15.94 0.44 -3.96
C ILE A 56 17.37 0.66 -3.42
N TYR A 57 18.24 1.30 -4.19
CA TYR A 57 19.59 1.66 -3.75
C TYR A 57 19.60 2.62 -2.56
N ASN A 58 18.77 3.66 -2.60
CA ASN A 58 18.57 4.55 -1.45
C ASN A 58 18.04 3.77 -0.23
N ASN A 59 17.14 2.79 -0.42
CA ASN A 59 16.65 1.96 0.68
C ASN A 59 17.73 1.07 1.32
N VAL A 60 18.66 0.50 0.54
CA VAL A 60 19.83 -0.22 1.07
C VAL A 60 20.73 0.73 1.86
N LEU A 61 21.07 1.88 1.28
CA LEU A 61 21.97 2.87 1.87
C LEU A 61 21.39 3.46 3.18
N GLU A 62 20.15 3.93 3.17
CA GLU A 62 19.45 4.46 4.36
C GLU A 62 19.34 3.40 5.46
N SER A 63 19.14 2.12 5.11
CA SER A 63 19.09 1.04 6.10
C SER A 63 20.43 0.90 6.84
N ALA A 64 21.54 0.92 6.10
CA ALA A 64 22.88 0.84 6.68
C ALA A 64 23.21 2.08 7.53
N GLN A 65 22.96 3.28 6.99
CA GLN A 65 23.18 4.55 7.67
C GLN A 65 22.36 4.69 8.96
N ALA A 66 21.10 4.25 8.98
CA ALA A 66 20.24 4.31 10.16
C ALA A 66 20.75 3.42 11.31
N ILE A 67 21.21 2.20 11.00
CA ILE A 67 21.80 1.28 11.99
C ILE A 67 23.14 1.83 12.49
N LEU A 68 23.99 2.34 11.59
CA LEU A 68 25.29 2.89 11.97
C LEU A 68 25.15 4.14 12.85
N ALA A 69 24.19 5.02 12.56
CA ALA A 69 23.84 6.13 13.43
C ALA A 69 23.33 5.67 14.81
N ALA A 70 22.63 4.53 14.89
CA ALA A 70 22.20 3.94 16.16
C ALA A 70 23.37 3.34 16.97
N ILE A 71 24.35 2.71 16.32
CA ILE A 71 25.61 2.25 16.95
C ILE A 71 26.32 3.44 17.61
N LEU A 72 26.51 4.54 16.87
CA LEU A 72 27.17 5.74 17.41
C LEU A 72 26.36 6.40 18.54
N LYS A 73 25.03 6.45 18.42
CA LYS A 73 24.12 7.03 19.44
C LYS A 73 24.09 6.21 20.74
N THR A 74 24.23 4.89 20.66
CA THR A 74 24.25 3.98 21.84
C THR A 74 25.59 4.00 22.58
N GLY A 75 26.60 4.72 22.06
CA GLY A 75 27.94 4.78 22.64
C GLY A 75 28.81 3.57 22.31
N LEU A 76 28.35 2.70 21.41
CA LEU A 76 29.11 1.57 20.91
C LEU A 76 30.12 2.03 19.85
N VAL A 77 31.33 1.47 19.88
CA VAL A 77 32.40 1.82 18.94
C VAL A 77 32.40 0.82 17.80
N TYR A 78 32.08 1.29 16.59
CA TYR A 78 32.23 0.48 15.38
C TYR A 78 33.73 0.23 15.09
N PRO A 79 34.17 -1.01 14.77
CA PRO A 79 35.59 -1.34 14.68
C PRO A 79 36.37 -0.55 13.61
N ASP A 80 35.80 -0.39 12.41
CA ASP A 80 36.44 0.31 11.29
C ASP A 80 35.78 1.67 11.04
N GLN A 81 36.36 2.71 11.64
CA GLN A 81 35.88 4.09 11.49
C GLN A 81 35.96 4.60 10.03
N THR A 82 36.89 4.07 9.21
CA THR A 82 36.99 4.46 7.79
C THR A 82 35.78 3.94 7.01
N VAL A 83 35.38 2.69 7.24
CA VAL A 83 34.15 2.11 6.69
C VAL A 83 32.90 2.82 7.23
N ALA A 84 32.88 3.17 8.51
CA ALA A 84 31.77 3.92 9.10
C ALA A 84 31.60 5.32 8.45
N ASP A 85 32.68 6.08 8.31
CA ASP A 85 32.67 7.38 7.65
C ASP A 85 32.31 7.25 6.16
N GLN A 86 32.80 6.20 5.47
CA GLN A 86 32.45 5.92 4.09
C GLN A 86 30.93 5.68 3.93
N ILE A 87 30.33 4.80 4.74
CA ILE A 87 28.89 4.51 4.69
C ILE A 87 28.06 5.73 5.07
N THR A 88 28.46 6.47 6.11
CA THR A 88 27.72 7.64 6.61
C THR A 88 27.69 8.80 5.61
N ASN A 89 28.81 9.05 4.92
CA ASN A 89 28.93 10.20 4.02
C ASN A 89 28.60 9.87 2.56
N TYR A 90 28.49 8.59 2.18
CA TYR A 90 28.13 8.20 0.83
C TYR A 90 26.73 8.70 0.45
N ARG A 91 26.62 9.18 -0.80
CA ARG A 91 25.36 9.55 -1.45
C ARG A 91 25.42 9.03 -2.88
N ILE A 92 24.30 8.51 -3.37
CA ILE A 92 24.17 8.11 -4.76
C ILE A 92 24.12 9.39 -5.61
N ASP A 93 24.94 9.47 -6.66
CA ASP A 93 24.94 10.60 -7.59
C ASP A 93 23.98 10.33 -8.76
N ASN A 94 22.91 11.11 -8.80
CA ASN A 94 21.85 10.99 -9.80
C ASN A 94 22.34 11.32 -11.23
N ASN A 95 23.53 11.92 -11.40
CA ASN A 95 24.08 12.25 -12.71
C ASN A 95 24.84 11.10 -13.40
N THR A 96 25.25 10.06 -12.66
CA THR A 96 26.07 8.95 -13.17
C THR A 96 25.28 7.65 -13.39
N GLY A 97 23.96 7.76 -13.49
CA GLY A 97 23.05 6.62 -13.69
C GLY A 97 22.58 5.96 -12.39
N SER A 98 22.73 6.66 -11.25
CA SER A 98 22.23 6.26 -9.93
C SER A 98 22.66 4.83 -9.56
N VAL A 99 23.96 4.56 -9.51
CA VAL A 99 24.53 3.22 -9.24
C VAL A 99 25.23 3.16 -7.88
N LEU A 100 24.97 2.12 -7.08
CA LEU A 100 25.80 1.78 -5.92
C LEU A 100 27.19 1.32 -6.42
N SER A 101 28.27 1.99 -6.02
CA SER A 101 29.61 1.52 -6.38
C SER A 101 29.91 0.16 -5.73
N SER A 102 30.68 -0.70 -6.40
CA SER A 102 31.06 -2.01 -5.84
C SER A 102 31.78 -1.89 -4.48
N GLU A 103 32.50 -0.78 -4.28
CA GLU A 103 33.16 -0.40 -3.04
C GLU A 103 32.16 -0.19 -1.89
N ILE A 104 31.11 0.63 -2.10
CA ILE A 104 30.10 0.87 -1.06
C ILE A 104 29.22 -0.36 -0.85
N THR A 105 28.92 -1.13 -1.90
CA THR A 105 28.22 -2.42 -1.82
C THR A 105 28.97 -3.37 -0.89
N GLN A 106 30.28 -3.54 -1.09
CA GLN A 106 31.08 -4.43 -0.26
C GLN A 106 31.19 -3.92 1.19
N ALA A 107 31.32 -2.61 1.38
CA ALA A 107 31.31 -1.99 2.71
C ALA A 107 30.00 -2.29 3.47
N ILE A 108 28.84 -2.13 2.82
CA ILE A 108 27.52 -2.42 3.41
C ILE A 108 27.34 -3.92 3.69
N VAL A 109 27.79 -4.80 2.79
CA VAL A 109 27.75 -6.26 2.99
C VAL A 109 28.59 -6.68 4.18
N ASN A 110 29.81 -6.15 4.31
CA ASN A 110 30.69 -6.44 5.45
C ASN A 110 30.08 -5.91 6.75
N PHE A 111 29.62 -4.66 6.74
CA PHE A 111 28.91 -4.02 7.86
C PHE A 111 27.72 -4.87 8.35
N TRP A 112 26.93 -5.44 7.44
CA TRP A 112 25.77 -6.28 7.80
C TRP A 112 26.16 -7.58 8.52
N GLN A 113 27.38 -8.09 8.35
CA GLN A 113 27.88 -9.28 9.05
C GLN A 113 28.52 -8.95 10.41
N GLU A 114 28.70 -7.69 10.78
CA GLU A 114 29.37 -7.31 12.02
C GLU A 114 28.51 -7.65 13.26
N PRO A 115 29.06 -8.34 14.29
CA PRO A 115 28.30 -8.71 15.49
C PRO A 115 27.64 -7.52 16.21
N ILE A 116 28.25 -6.33 16.13
CA ILE A 116 27.73 -5.08 16.70
C ILE A 116 26.38 -4.67 16.11
N VAL A 117 26.13 -4.97 14.83
CA VAL A 117 24.84 -4.71 14.17
C VAL A 117 23.75 -5.60 14.75
N ALA A 118 24.03 -6.88 14.94
CA ALA A 118 23.11 -7.80 15.60
C ALA A 118 22.82 -7.40 17.05
N THR A 119 23.82 -6.91 17.79
CA THR A 119 23.63 -6.36 19.15
C THR A 119 22.66 -5.18 19.15
N VAL A 120 22.90 -4.16 18.31
CA VAL A 120 22.02 -2.97 18.23
C VAL A 120 20.60 -3.32 17.76
N LEU A 121 20.46 -4.26 16.83
CA LEU A 121 19.14 -4.71 16.36
C LEU A 121 18.35 -5.50 17.40
N ASN A 122 19.00 -6.18 18.35
CA ASN A 122 18.32 -6.94 19.39
C ASN A 122 18.06 -6.09 20.65
N GLU A 123 19.01 -5.24 21.05
CA GLU A 123 18.97 -4.50 22.32
C GLU A 123 18.35 -3.10 22.18
N HIS A 124 18.50 -2.47 21.00
CA HIS A 124 18.18 -1.05 20.78
C HIS A 124 17.18 -0.80 19.65
N GLN A 125 16.47 -1.83 19.16
CA GLN A 125 15.53 -1.72 18.02
C GLN A 125 14.46 -0.63 18.18
N ASN A 126 14.06 -0.33 19.43
CA ASN A 126 13.04 0.67 19.74
C ASN A 126 13.60 2.09 19.91
N ASP A 127 14.92 2.27 19.96
CA ASP A 127 15.60 3.54 20.28
C ASP A 127 15.89 4.40 19.02
N PHE A 128 15.66 3.84 17.84
CA PHE A 128 15.84 4.49 16.54
C PHE A 128 14.78 4.03 15.53
N TYR A 129 14.61 4.79 14.45
CA TYR A 129 13.76 4.37 13.35
C TYR A 129 14.56 3.53 12.36
N LEU A 130 14.15 2.27 12.18
CA LEU A 130 14.60 1.41 11.09
C LEU A 130 13.44 1.15 10.13
N MET A 131 13.71 1.04 8.83
CA MET A 131 12.66 0.75 7.87
C MET A 131 12.18 -0.70 7.96
N ASP A 132 10.87 -0.90 7.76
CA ASP A 132 10.16 -2.16 7.98
C ASP A 132 10.80 -3.38 7.25
N ASN A 133 11.45 -3.15 6.09
CA ASN A 133 12.10 -4.17 5.26
C ASN A 133 13.65 -4.05 5.25
N ALA A 134 14.27 -3.34 6.19
CA ALA A 134 15.73 -3.10 6.19
C ALA A 134 16.55 -4.41 6.14
N HIS A 135 16.13 -5.41 6.93
CA HIS A 135 16.77 -6.73 6.95
C HIS A 135 16.78 -7.40 5.57
N TYR A 136 15.71 -7.25 4.78
CA TYR A 136 15.67 -7.78 3.41
C TYR A 136 16.72 -7.09 2.54
N PHE A 137 16.73 -5.75 2.54
CA PHE A 137 17.66 -4.96 1.73
C PHE A 137 19.14 -5.19 2.07
N LEU A 138 19.47 -5.31 3.35
CA LEU A 138 20.84 -5.55 3.80
C LEU A 138 21.28 -7.00 3.55
N SER A 139 20.37 -7.98 3.63
CA SER A 139 20.67 -9.38 3.29
C SER A 139 20.86 -9.59 1.78
N GLU A 140 20.12 -8.84 0.96
CA GLU A 140 20.19 -8.91 -0.51
C GLU A 140 21.20 -7.93 -1.11
N ALA A 141 21.93 -7.17 -0.29
CA ALA A 141 22.79 -6.06 -0.73
C ALA A 141 23.85 -6.49 -1.76
N THR A 142 24.39 -7.71 -1.66
CA THR A 142 25.35 -8.27 -2.63
C THR A 142 24.75 -8.42 -4.03
N ARG A 143 23.49 -8.84 -4.14
CA ARG A 143 22.77 -8.97 -5.43
C ARG A 143 22.32 -7.62 -5.95
N ILE A 144 21.84 -6.76 -5.05
CA ILE A 144 21.35 -5.43 -5.39
C ILE A 144 22.48 -4.54 -5.91
N GLY A 145 23.66 -4.56 -5.28
CA GLY A 145 24.79 -3.73 -5.67
C GLY A 145 25.59 -4.19 -6.90
N LEU A 146 25.05 -5.09 -7.74
CA LEU A 146 25.68 -5.50 -9.01
C LEU A 146 25.49 -4.43 -10.10
N PRO A 147 26.46 -4.18 -11.00
CA PRO A 147 26.35 -3.16 -12.05
C PRO A 147 25.17 -3.39 -13.02
N ASP A 148 24.84 -4.66 -13.28
CA ASP A 148 23.76 -5.12 -14.14
C ASP A 148 22.46 -5.43 -13.39
N TYR A 149 22.38 -5.17 -12.08
CA TYR A 149 21.23 -5.49 -11.22
C TYR A 149 19.88 -4.99 -11.80
N ILE A 150 19.00 -5.93 -12.12
CA ILE A 150 17.60 -5.66 -12.47
C ILE A 150 16.75 -5.93 -11.22
N PRO A 151 16.00 -4.94 -10.71
CA PRO A 151 15.06 -5.15 -9.60
C PRO A 151 14.11 -6.31 -9.83
N THR A 152 14.10 -7.23 -8.87
CA THR A 152 13.06 -8.27 -8.80
C THR A 152 11.77 -7.67 -8.25
N ASN A 153 10.66 -8.37 -8.43
CA ASN A 153 9.41 -7.95 -7.82
C ASN A 153 9.51 -7.91 -6.29
N ALA A 154 10.29 -8.81 -5.67
CA ALA A 154 10.50 -8.76 -4.22
C ALA A 154 11.17 -7.45 -3.79
N ASP A 155 12.14 -6.94 -4.56
CA ASP A 155 12.79 -5.65 -4.30
C ASP A 155 11.80 -4.48 -4.44
N ILE A 156 11.05 -4.45 -5.54
CA ILE A 156 10.04 -3.42 -5.84
C ILE A 156 8.91 -3.41 -4.80
N LEU A 157 8.52 -4.57 -4.28
CA LEU A 157 7.47 -4.74 -3.28
C LEU A 157 7.95 -4.47 -1.84
N CYS A 158 9.24 -4.63 -1.58
CA CYS A 158 9.88 -4.29 -0.32
C CYS A 158 10.29 -2.81 -0.24
N GLN A 159 10.46 -2.13 -1.37
CA GLN A 159 10.95 -0.75 -1.37
C GLN A 159 10.03 0.16 -0.55
N ARG A 160 10.64 1.03 0.23
CA ARG A 160 9.94 2.09 0.93
C ARG A 160 10.05 3.34 0.07
N SER A 161 8.90 3.86 -0.34
CA SER A 161 8.78 5.24 -0.79
C SER A 161 8.64 6.14 0.45
N GLU A 162 9.20 7.35 0.39
CA GLU A 162 9.32 8.23 1.56
C GLU A 162 7.94 8.53 2.20
N ARG A 163 7.71 8.05 3.45
CA ARG A 163 6.44 8.21 4.19
C ARG A 163 6.23 9.62 4.74
N ARG A 164 6.16 10.59 3.86
CA ARG A 164 6.22 12.02 4.15
C ARG A 164 5.46 12.72 3.00
N LYS A 165 4.10 12.77 2.92
CA LYS A 165 3.16 13.79 3.51
C LYS A 165 1.74 13.37 3.09
N TRP A 166 0.84 13.09 4.05
CA TRP A 166 -0.33 12.23 3.78
C TRP A 166 -1.47 12.85 2.94
N ILE A 167 -1.47 14.16 2.70
CA ILE A 167 -2.56 14.88 2.02
C ILE A 167 -2.42 14.87 0.50
N HIS A 168 -1.18 14.92 0.01
CA HIS A 168 -0.85 14.88 -1.41
C HIS A 168 -1.02 13.49 -2.02
N CYS A 169 -1.20 12.48 -1.16
CA CYS A 169 -1.59 11.13 -1.55
C CYS A 169 -3.04 11.04 -2.06
N PHE A 170 -3.80 12.14 -2.03
CA PHE A 170 -5.15 12.24 -2.60
C PHE A 170 -5.21 13.15 -3.85
N GLU A 171 -4.17 13.93 -4.12
CA GLU A 171 -4.11 14.78 -5.32
C GLU A 171 -3.67 13.95 -6.53
N GLY A 172 -4.56 13.80 -7.52
CA GLY A 172 -4.33 12.94 -8.67
C GLY A 172 -4.55 11.44 -8.43
N VAL A 173 -5.29 11.04 -7.38
CA VAL A 173 -5.78 9.66 -7.23
C VAL A 173 -6.85 9.41 -8.29
N THR A 174 -6.56 8.50 -9.21
CA THR A 174 -7.49 8.07 -10.26
C THR A 174 -8.57 7.14 -9.71
N SER A 175 -8.21 6.30 -8.72
CA SER A 175 -9.10 5.27 -8.17
C SER A 175 -8.93 5.06 -6.65
N ILE A 176 -10.04 4.99 -5.91
CA ILE A 176 -10.07 4.54 -4.50
C ILE A 176 -10.62 3.12 -4.46
N ILE A 177 -9.95 2.20 -3.76
CA ILE A 177 -10.49 0.87 -3.44
C ILE A 177 -11.02 0.90 -2.00
N PHE A 178 -12.34 0.96 -1.84
CA PHE A 178 -12.96 0.93 -0.53
C PHE A 178 -13.25 -0.51 -0.09
N CYS A 179 -12.59 -0.96 0.97
CA CYS A 179 -12.68 -2.31 1.50
C CYS A 179 -13.79 -2.42 2.56
N ALA A 180 -14.93 -2.99 2.18
CA ALA A 180 -16.10 -3.21 3.04
C ALA A 180 -16.19 -4.67 3.52
N ALA A 181 -15.98 -4.90 4.82
CA ALA A 181 -16.10 -6.22 5.41
C ALA A 181 -17.56 -6.58 5.70
N ILE A 182 -18.22 -7.24 4.73
CA ILE A 182 -19.66 -7.49 4.82
C ILE A 182 -20.03 -8.44 5.96
N SER A 183 -19.10 -9.28 6.44
CA SER A 183 -19.33 -10.13 7.61
C SER A 183 -19.47 -9.37 8.93
N ASP A 184 -19.11 -8.09 8.99
CA ASP A 184 -19.05 -7.32 10.24
C ASP A 184 -20.46 -6.78 10.65
N TYR A 185 -21.54 -7.20 9.99
CA TYR A 185 -22.93 -6.73 10.19
C TYR A 185 -23.52 -6.96 11.59
N ASP A 186 -22.97 -7.85 12.41
CA ASP A 186 -23.40 -8.12 13.79
C ASP A 186 -22.34 -7.69 14.83
N GLN A 187 -21.21 -7.17 14.37
CA GLN A 187 -20.05 -6.89 15.21
C GLN A 187 -20.04 -5.44 15.65
N VAL A 188 -19.45 -5.19 16.83
CA VAL A 188 -19.29 -3.86 17.41
C VAL A 188 -17.85 -3.38 17.35
N LEU A 189 -17.62 -2.06 17.40
CA LEU A 189 -16.26 -1.51 17.44
C LEU A 189 -15.55 -1.97 18.73
N SER A 190 -14.22 -2.12 18.65
CA SER A 190 -13.38 -2.44 19.83
C SER A 190 -13.26 -1.26 20.80
N GLU A 191 -13.45 -0.04 20.29
CA GLU A 191 -13.37 1.21 21.05
C GLU A 191 -14.75 1.65 21.58
N GLU A 192 -15.84 1.27 20.90
CA GLU A 192 -17.20 1.62 21.31
C GLU A 192 -18.19 0.46 21.06
N ALA A 193 -18.57 -0.24 22.14
CA ALA A 193 -19.38 -1.46 22.09
C ALA A 193 -20.85 -1.24 21.70
N SER A 194 -21.33 0.00 21.63
CA SER A 194 -22.67 0.37 21.13
C SER A 194 -22.75 0.46 19.60
N GLN A 195 -21.63 0.66 18.92
CA GLN A 195 -21.62 0.98 17.49
C GLN A 195 -21.37 -0.24 16.62
N ASN A 196 -22.28 -0.48 15.66
CA ASN A 196 -22.16 -1.56 14.69
C ASN A 196 -21.10 -1.24 13.62
N ARG A 197 -20.17 -2.18 13.40
CA ARG A 197 -19.03 -2.03 12.49
C ARG A 197 -19.42 -1.82 11.03
N LEU A 198 -20.52 -2.43 10.56
CA LEU A 198 -20.96 -2.23 9.17
C LEU A 198 -21.65 -0.87 8.99
N ASN A 199 -22.40 -0.40 9.99
CA ASN A 199 -22.93 0.97 9.98
C ASN A 199 -21.82 2.03 10.02
N GLU A 200 -20.78 1.82 10.84
CA GLU A 200 -19.62 2.72 10.85
C GLU A 200 -18.87 2.68 9.51
N SER A 201 -18.76 1.51 8.88
CA SER A 201 -18.21 1.38 7.52
C SER A 201 -19.01 2.16 6.47
N LEU A 202 -20.34 2.22 6.61
CA LEU A 202 -21.22 3.02 5.76
C LEU A 202 -21.05 4.52 6.01
N MET A 203 -20.92 4.95 7.26
CA MET A 203 -20.67 6.35 7.62
C MET A 203 -19.31 6.85 7.12
N LEU A 204 -18.26 6.05 7.30
CA LEU A 204 -16.92 6.32 6.75
C LEU A 204 -16.95 6.42 5.22
N PHE A 205 -17.64 5.50 4.55
CA PHE A 205 -17.80 5.56 3.09
C PHE A 205 -18.57 6.79 2.65
N GLU A 206 -19.65 7.16 3.34
CA GLU A 206 -20.46 8.34 3.05
C GLU A 206 -19.65 9.64 3.17
N GLY A 207 -18.76 9.74 4.15
CA GLY A 207 -17.81 10.85 4.28
C GLY A 207 -16.76 10.91 3.16
N ILE A 208 -16.35 9.76 2.63
CA ILE A 208 -15.40 9.68 1.50
C ILE A 208 -16.12 10.01 0.18
N ILE A 209 -17.17 9.28 -0.20
CA ILE A 209 -17.77 9.38 -1.54
C ILE A 209 -18.44 10.74 -1.84
N ASN A 210 -18.78 11.51 -0.80
CA ASN A 210 -19.32 12.87 -0.95
C ASN A 210 -18.30 13.97 -0.64
N SER A 211 -17.03 13.61 -0.42
CA SER A 211 -15.97 14.57 -0.16
C SER A 211 -15.65 15.40 -1.41
N PRO A 212 -15.59 16.75 -1.33
CA PRO A 212 -15.13 17.60 -2.42
C PRO A 212 -13.74 17.24 -2.96
N TRP A 213 -12.91 16.60 -2.13
CA TRP A 213 -11.56 16.15 -2.48
C TRP A 213 -11.56 14.99 -3.51
N PHE A 214 -12.67 14.25 -3.67
CA PHE A 214 -12.74 13.07 -4.54
C PHE A 214 -13.67 13.23 -5.75
N LEU A 215 -14.07 14.47 -6.08
CA LEU A 215 -15.03 14.76 -7.17
C LEU A 215 -14.63 14.27 -8.58
N ARG A 216 -13.36 13.92 -8.78
CA ARG A 216 -12.82 13.38 -10.06
C ARG A 216 -12.25 11.97 -9.94
N THR A 217 -12.44 11.32 -8.80
CA THR A 217 -11.85 10.00 -8.48
C THR A 217 -12.91 8.91 -8.66
N SER A 218 -12.54 7.81 -9.33
CA SER A 218 -13.39 6.62 -9.39
C SER A 218 -13.31 5.85 -8.07
N ILE A 219 -14.39 5.17 -7.66
CA ILE A 219 -14.42 4.38 -6.43
C ILE A 219 -14.81 2.94 -6.75
N ILE A 220 -13.94 2.00 -6.38
CA ILE A 220 -14.17 0.56 -6.47
C ILE A 220 -14.57 0.08 -5.07
N LEU A 221 -15.84 -0.29 -4.88
CA LEU A 221 -16.32 -0.87 -3.63
C LEU A 221 -16.05 -2.38 -3.61
N PHE A 222 -15.11 -2.80 -2.77
CA PHE A 222 -14.68 -4.19 -2.66
C PHE A 222 -15.24 -4.86 -1.41
N LEU A 223 -16.16 -5.82 -1.60
CA LEU A 223 -16.73 -6.61 -0.51
C LEU A 223 -15.75 -7.72 -0.06
N THR A 224 -15.27 -7.64 1.18
CA THR A 224 -14.35 -8.60 1.81
C THR A 224 -15.06 -9.51 2.81
N LYS A 225 -14.39 -10.60 3.23
CA LYS A 225 -14.91 -11.61 4.18
C LYS A 225 -16.25 -12.25 3.77
N VAL A 226 -16.49 -12.37 2.46
CA VAL A 226 -17.73 -12.94 1.91
C VAL A 226 -17.90 -14.42 2.30
N ASP A 227 -16.81 -15.15 2.50
CA ASP A 227 -16.81 -16.53 3.01
C ASP A 227 -17.30 -16.63 4.47
N VAL A 228 -16.92 -15.67 5.33
CA VAL A 228 -17.39 -15.58 6.71
C VAL A 228 -18.87 -15.19 6.71
N PHE A 229 -19.24 -14.23 5.86
CA PHE A 229 -20.63 -13.81 5.67
C PHE A 229 -21.54 -14.97 5.22
N LYS A 230 -21.13 -15.72 4.19
CA LYS A 230 -21.84 -16.92 3.68
C LYS A 230 -22.05 -17.98 4.77
N ARG A 231 -21.06 -18.20 5.63
CA ARG A 231 -21.15 -19.15 6.76
C ARG A 231 -22.02 -18.64 7.91
N LYS A 232 -22.08 -17.34 8.14
CA LYS A 232 -22.73 -16.74 9.31
C LYS A 232 -24.20 -16.39 9.09
N LEU A 233 -24.57 -15.94 7.88
CA LEU A 233 -25.94 -15.52 7.54
C LEU A 233 -27.04 -16.57 7.85
N PRO A 234 -26.84 -17.90 7.69
CA PRO A 234 -27.85 -18.89 8.08
C PRO A 234 -28.13 -18.96 9.59
N HIS A 235 -27.22 -18.47 10.43
CA HIS A 235 -27.29 -18.56 11.89
C HIS A 235 -27.55 -17.22 12.59
N VAL A 236 -27.15 -16.11 11.95
CA VAL A 236 -27.35 -14.75 12.45
C VAL A 236 -28.07 -13.95 11.37
N SER A 237 -29.37 -13.68 11.55
CA SER A 237 -30.15 -12.93 10.57
C SER A 237 -29.63 -11.49 10.43
N LEU A 238 -29.45 -11.05 9.17
CA LEU A 238 -29.10 -9.66 8.84
C LEU A 238 -30.21 -8.68 9.24
N GLU A 239 -31.48 -9.12 9.19
CA GLU A 239 -32.68 -8.32 9.48
C GLU A 239 -32.67 -7.76 10.92
N ARG A 240 -32.03 -8.48 11.85
CA ARG A 240 -31.88 -8.07 13.26
C ARG A 240 -31.03 -6.79 13.41
N TYR A 241 -30.11 -6.54 12.48
CA TYR A 241 -29.17 -5.41 12.52
C TYR A 241 -29.51 -4.35 11.46
N PHE A 242 -30.14 -4.77 10.36
CA PHE A 242 -30.57 -3.93 9.24
C PHE A 242 -32.07 -4.18 8.98
N PRO A 243 -32.99 -3.52 9.72
CA PRO A 243 -34.43 -3.80 9.64
C PRO A 243 -35.09 -3.41 8.30
N GLY A 244 -34.35 -2.72 7.41
CA GLY A 244 -34.77 -2.48 6.02
C GLY A 244 -34.54 -3.67 5.08
N TYR A 245 -33.91 -4.75 5.55
CA TYR A 245 -33.72 -5.99 4.79
C TYR A 245 -34.82 -7.00 5.15
N THR A 246 -35.33 -7.69 4.13
CA THR A 246 -36.42 -8.69 4.25
C THR A 246 -36.16 -9.95 3.41
N GLY A 247 -34.89 -10.21 3.07
CA GLY A 247 -34.50 -11.30 2.19
C GLY A 247 -34.19 -12.62 2.92
N GLY A 248 -34.33 -12.68 4.25
CA GLY A 248 -34.00 -13.85 5.06
C GLY A 248 -32.53 -14.26 4.96
N ASN A 249 -32.27 -15.56 4.79
CA ASN A 249 -30.91 -16.10 4.76
C ASN A 249 -30.30 -16.18 3.34
N ASP A 250 -30.92 -15.49 2.37
CA ASP A 250 -30.49 -15.47 0.97
C ASP A 250 -29.22 -14.61 0.80
N ILE A 251 -28.09 -15.28 0.59
CA ILE A 251 -26.77 -14.68 0.44
C ILE A 251 -26.72 -13.62 -0.66
N GLU A 252 -27.40 -13.84 -1.79
CA GLU A 252 -27.35 -12.94 -2.93
C GLU A 252 -28.18 -11.69 -2.67
N LYS A 253 -29.41 -11.85 -2.16
CA LYS A 253 -30.25 -10.73 -1.73
C LYS A 253 -29.59 -9.93 -0.62
N ALA A 254 -28.96 -10.59 0.36
CA ALA A 254 -28.27 -9.94 1.46
C ALA A 254 -27.03 -9.15 0.96
N SER A 255 -26.26 -9.72 0.04
CA SER A 255 -25.12 -9.03 -0.60
C SER A 255 -25.58 -7.82 -1.42
N LYS A 256 -26.64 -7.98 -2.23
CA LYS A 256 -27.25 -6.89 -3.02
C LYS A 256 -27.82 -5.78 -2.13
N PHE A 257 -28.45 -6.13 -1.00
CA PHE A 257 -28.90 -5.16 -0.01
C PHE A 257 -27.74 -4.36 0.60
N ILE A 258 -26.65 -5.02 0.99
CA ILE A 258 -25.46 -4.33 1.52
C ILE A 258 -24.82 -3.46 0.43
N ILE A 259 -24.75 -3.89 -0.83
CA ILE A 259 -24.29 -3.04 -1.95
C ILE A 259 -25.18 -1.80 -2.07
N TRP A 260 -26.50 -1.97 -2.05
CA TRP A 260 -27.46 -0.87 -2.12
C TRP A 260 -27.31 0.11 -0.94
N GLU A 261 -27.01 -0.38 0.26
CA GLU A 261 -26.70 0.45 1.43
C GLU A 261 -25.49 1.37 1.20
N TYR A 262 -24.45 0.92 0.51
CA TYR A 262 -23.32 1.78 0.09
C TYR A 262 -23.70 2.71 -1.07
N VAL A 263 -24.30 2.17 -2.14
CA VAL A 263 -24.66 2.92 -3.35
C VAL A 263 -25.58 4.09 -3.02
N ARG A 264 -26.55 3.92 -2.11
CA ARG A 264 -27.47 5.00 -1.69
C ARG A 264 -26.78 6.15 -0.93
N ARG A 265 -25.53 5.98 -0.49
CA ARG A 265 -24.72 7.07 0.12
C ARG A 265 -23.96 7.88 -0.93
N ASN A 266 -23.90 7.45 -2.19
CA ASN A 266 -23.26 8.18 -3.28
C ASN A 266 -24.14 9.35 -3.76
N ARG A 267 -24.25 10.42 -2.95
CA ARG A 267 -25.05 11.61 -3.29
C ARG A 267 -24.34 12.47 -4.33
N ALA A 268 -23.01 12.49 -4.31
CA ALA A 268 -22.16 13.16 -5.30
C ALA A 268 -22.18 12.50 -6.69
N ARG A 269 -22.77 11.32 -6.84
CA ARG A 269 -22.89 10.55 -8.10
C ARG A 269 -21.54 10.25 -8.76
N LEU A 270 -20.50 9.99 -7.95
CA LEU A 270 -19.20 9.57 -8.45
C LEU A 270 -19.30 8.20 -9.14
N SER A 271 -18.36 7.90 -10.04
CA SER A 271 -18.24 6.57 -10.64
C SER A 271 -17.97 5.54 -9.54
N LEU A 272 -18.93 4.63 -9.30
CA LEU A 272 -18.87 3.62 -8.27
C LEU A 272 -19.02 2.23 -8.90
N SER A 273 -17.93 1.47 -8.95
CA SER A 273 -17.92 0.10 -9.46
C SER A 273 -17.93 -0.91 -8.32
N THR A 274 -18.57 -2.06 -8.54
CA THR A 274 -18.58 -3.20 -7.60
C THR A 274 -18.19 -4.46 -8.38
N PRO A 275 -17.00 -5.03 -8.13
CA PRO A 275 -16.61 -6.29 -8.78
C PRO A 275 -17.58 -7.40 -8.39
N ASP A 276 -18.14 -8.10 -9.39
CA ASP A 276 -19.32 -8.95 -9.20
C ASP A 276 -19.12 -9.95 -8.05
N ALA A 277 -19.96 -9.81 -7.02
CA ALA A 277 -19.86 -10.58 -5.80
C ALA A 277 -20.45 -12.00 -5.93
N SER A 278 -21.25 -12.25 -6.96
CA SER A 278 -22.00 -13.49 -7.16
C SER A 278 -21.09 -14.66 -7.58
N ASN A 279 -20.21 -14.44 -8.56
CA ASN A 279 -19.50 -15.50 -9.28
C ASN A 279 -18.17 -15.96 -8.62
N ARG A 280 -18.11 -15.96 -7.27
CA ARG A 280 -16.89 -16.30 -6.52
C ARG A 280 -16.77 -17.81 -6.25
N ASN A 281 -16.02 -18.50 -7.11
CA ASN A 281 -15.65 -19.91 -6.94
C ASN A 281 -14.90 -20.15 -5.62
N PRO A 282 -15.30 -21.13 -4.78
CA PRO A 282 -14.71 -21.34 -3.46
C PRO A 282 -13.26 -21.85 -3.49
N GLN A 283 -12.81 -22.45 -4.60
CA GLN A 283 -11.43 -22.90 -4.76
C GLN A 283 -10.44 -21.78 -5.12
N HIS A 284 -10.90 -20.59 -5.51
CA HIS A 284 -10.05 -19.44 -5.83
C HIS A 284 -9.78 -18.53 -4.61
N GLN A 285 -9.72 -19.11 -3.41
CA GLN A 285 -9.62 -18.37 -2.13
C GLN A 285 -8.25 -17.69 -1.88
N ILE A 286 -7.32 -17.78 -2.84
CA ILE A 286 -5.94 -17.29 -2.77
C ILE A 286 -5.65 -16.24 -3.87
N GLY A 287 -6.67 -15.78 -4.60
CA GLY A 287 -6.54 -14.79 -5.67
C GLY A 287 -7.54 -13.63 -5.56
N LEU A 288 -7.17 -12.46 -6.06
CA LEU A 288 -8.14 -11.45 -6.53
C LEU A 288 -9.00 -12.08 -7.64
N PRO A 289 -10.35 -11.94 -7.61
CA PRO A 289 -11.22 -12.58 -8.58
C PRO A 289 -10.97 -12.02 -9.98
N GLY A 290 -11.29 -12.83 -11.02
CA GLY A 290 -11.22 -12.42 -12.42
C GLY A 290 -11.88 -11.05 -12.62
N THR A 291 -13.12 -10.89 -12.17
CA THR A 291 -13.86 -9.61 -12.25
C THR A 291 -13.17 -8.42 -11.57
N ALA A 292 -12.32 -8.62 -10.56
CA ALA A 292 -11.53 -7.52 -9.99
C ALA A 292 -10.26 -7.25 -10.80
N ARG A 293 -9.60 -8.28 -11.34
CA ARG A 293 -8.54 -8.09 -12.35
C ARG A 293 -9.10 -7.38 -13.58
N ASP A 294 -10.27 -7.80 -14.05
CA ASP A 294 -10.96 -7.26 -15.21
C ASP A 294 -11.34 -5.80 -14.95
N SER A 295 -12.05 -5.47 -13.87
CA SER A 295 -12.39 -4.06 -13.55
C SER A 295 -11.16 -3.18 -13.29
N ILE A 296 -10.08 -3.71 -12.69
CA ILE A 296 -8.81 -2.97 -12.54
C ILE A 296 -8.15 -2.78 -13.91
N SER A 297 -8.16 -3.81 -14.78
CA SER A 297 -7.60 -3.74 -16.14
C SER A 297 -8.44 -2.86 -17.07
N GLU A 298 -9.76 -2.76 -16.86
CA GLU A 298 -10.72 -1.98 -17.63
C GLU A 298 -10.67 -0.51 -17.19
N HIS A 299 -10.48 -0.23 -15.90
CA HIS A 299 -10.11 1.12 -15.43
C HIS A 299 -8.67 1.50 -15.82
N ALA A 300 -7.78 0.52 -16.05
CA ALA A 300 -6.45 0.72 -16.62
C ALA A 300 -6.41 0.63 -18.16
N GLN A 301 -7.52 0.36 -18.86
CA GLN A 301 -7.54 0.33 -20.32
C GLN A 301 -7.51 1.77 -20.84
N GLY A 302 -6.30 2.23 -21.16
CA GLY A 302 -5.96 3.62 -21.40
C GLY A 302 -4.81 4.15 -20.54
N HIS A 303 -4.32 3.35 -19.57
CA HIS A 303 -3.23 3.69 -18.65
C HIS A 303 -2.31 2.46 -18.51
N GLN A 304 -1.16 2.45 -19.20
CA GLN A 304 -0.32 1.25 -19.28
C GLN A 304 0.29 0.77 -17.96
N ASN A 305 0.20 1.54 -16.87
CA ASN A 305 0.88 1.21 -15.60
C ASN A 305 0.05 1.42 -14.33
N VAL A 306 0.06 0.42 -13.45
CA VAL A 306 -0.36 0.52 -12.04
C VAL A 306 0.91 0.68 -11.20
N LEU A 307 1.25 1.92 -10.87
CA LEU A 307 2.56 2.28 -10.31
C LEU A 307 2.42 2.62 -8.83
N ILE A 308 2.89 1.71 -7.98
CA ILE A 308 2.87 1.87 -6.51
C ILE A 308 3.82 3.01 -6.13
N THR A 309 3.27 4.19 -5.81
CA THR A 309 4.07 5.40 -5.52
C THR A 309 3.44 6.26 -4.42
N THR A 310 4.26 6.75 -3.48
CA THR A 310 3.87 7.78 -2.51
C THR A 310 4.67 9.06 -2.72
N PRO A 311 4.03 10.24 -2.93
CA PRO A 311 4.73 11.51 -3.15
C PRO A 311 5.16 12.23 -1.85
N THR A 312 6.07 13.21 -2.01
CA THR A 312 6.74 13.98 -0.93
C THR A 312 6.02 15.30 -0.50
N LEU A 313 6.62 16.14 0.36
CA LEU A 313 5.97 16.93 1.45
C LEU A 313 5.60 18.46 1.24
N SER A 314 4.31 18.92 1.14
CA SER A 314 3.77 20.24 1.72
C SER A 314 2.25 20.60 1.62
N SER A 315 1.38 20.67 2.65
CA SER A 315 1.46 20.80 4.15
C SER A 315 0.11 20.43 4.86
N SER A 316 0.10 20.32 6.21
CA SER A 316 -1.04 20.35 7.20
C SER A 316 -2.45 19.81 6.89
N PHE A 317 -3.01 18.95 7.77
CA PHE A 317 -4.39 18.44 7.72
C PHE A 317 -5.45 19.54 7.91
N PRO A 318 -6.52 19.58 7.08
CA PRO A 318 -7.72 20.35 7.40
C PRO A 318 -8.47 19.68 8.56
N SER A 319 -8.93 20.50 9.50
CA SER A 319 -9.67 20.06 10.69
C SER A 319 -11.00 19.38 10.33
N GLY A 320 -11.19 18.12 10.71
CA GLY A 320 -12.50 17.44 10.63
C GLY A 320 -12.49 15.95 10.27
N MET A 321 -11.39 15.39 9.76
CA MET A 321 -11.30 13.94 9.48
C MET A 321 -10.84 13.15 10.72
N GLN A 322 -11.60 12.12 11.08
CA GLN A 322 -11.17 11.07 12.03
C GLN A 322 -10.06 10.19 11.41
N PRO A 323 -9.27 9.46 12.24
CA PRO A 323 -8.13 8.66 11.76
C PRO A 323 -8.55 7.46 10.89
N VAL A 324 -8.66 7.68 9.58
CA VAL A 324 -8.91 6.61 8.61
C VAL A 324 -7.66 5.76 8.43
N SER A 325 -7.77 4.45 8.67
CA SER A 325 -6.71 3.52 8.29
C SER A 325 -6.60 3.42 6.76
N ALA A 326 -5.66 4.15 6.17
CA ALA A 326 -5.33 4.13 4.75
C ALA A 326 -4.15 3.19 4.47
N LEU A 327 -4.15 2.56 3.30
CA LEU A 327 -3.02 1.81 2.77
C LEU A 327 -2.85 2.20 1.30
N ILE A 328 -1.76 2.89 0.98
CA ILE A 328 -1.48 3.33 -0.39
C ILE A 328 -0.87 2.15 -1.16
N ILE A 329 -1.35 1.96 -2.38
CA ILE A 329 -0.81 1.04 -3.39
C ILE A 329 -0.55 1.91 -4.61
#